data_AF-A0AAP6DW73-F1
#
_entry.id   AF-A0AAP6DW73-F1
#
_cell.length_a   1.000
_cell.length_b   1.000
_cell.length_c   1.000
_cell.angle_alpha   90.00
_cell.angle_beta   90.00
_cell.angle_gamma   90.00
#
_symmetry.space_group_name_H-M   'P 1'
#
loop_
_entity.id
_entity.type
_entity.pdbx_description
1 polymer ?
#
loop_
_entity_poly.entity_id
_entity_poly.type
_entity_poly.pdbx_seq_one_letter_code
_entity_poly.pdbx_strand_id
1 'polypeptide(L)'
;MGYTELGRKRPIVIQGDTYDEILIYKYKGEVWGVCYKGGEIDAVYNYTKKDFYWSIIFGMTLKEIIKKVIQPLKRSYPGDYSMIDEHLVRKALKVDKL
;
A
#
# COMPACT_ATOMS: atom_id res chain seq x y z
N MET A 1 11.98 15.79 -4.38
CA MET A 1 12.18 14.41 -4.89
C MET A 1 11.14 13.54 -4.19
N GLY A 2 10.05 13.03 -4.79
CA GLY A 2 9.73 12.69 -6.17
C GLY A 2 9.16 11.27 -6.13
N TYR A 3 7.94 11.12 -5.59
CA TYR A 3 7.27 9.81 -5.50
C TYR A 3 7.00 9.27 -6.91
N THR A 4 6.85 7.95 -7.06
CA THR A 4 6.62 7.38 -8.38
C THR A 4 5.25 6.75 -8.51
N GLU A 5 4.57 7.13 -9.60
CA GLU A 5 3.30 6.55 -9.98
C GLU A 5 3.47 5.08 -10.39
N LEU A 6 2.45 4.27 -10.08
CA LEU A 6 2.32 2.88 -10.50
C LEU A 6 2.66 2.74 -11.99
N GLY A 7 3.68 1.93 -12.31
CA GLY A 7 4.15 1.66 -13.68
C GLY A 7 5.30 2.55 -14.18
N ARG A 8 5.78 3.53 -13.40
CA ARG A 8 6.89 4.42 -13.82
C ARG A 8 8.26 4.12 -13.19
N LYS A 9 8.32 3.52 -11.99
CA LYS A 9 9.56 2.98 -11.34
C LYS A 9 9.23 1.81 -10.41
N ARG A 10 10.28 1.16 -9.88
CA ARG A 10 10.20 0.14 -8.83
C ARG A 10 9.47 0.70 -7.58
N PRO A 11 8.64 -0.10 -6.89
CA PRO A 11 8.00 0.30 -5.64
C PRO A 11 9.01 0.66 -4.56
N ILE A 12 8.59 1.48 -3.59
CA ILE A 12 9.37 1.66 -2.37
C ILE A 12 9.10 0.45 -1.48
N VAL A 13 10.16 -0.15 -0.98
CA VAL A 13 10.10 -1.31 -0.09
C VAL A 13 10.33 -0.81 1.34
N ILE A 14 9.41 -1.11 2.25
CA ILE A 14 9.58 -0.88 3.69
C ILE A 14 9.37 -2.18 4.46
N GLN A 15 10.00 -2.34 5.60
CA GLN A 15 9.71 -3.41 6.54
C GLN A 15 8.85 -2.84 7.67
N GLY A 16 7.75 -3.51 7.98
CA GLY A 16 6.86 -3.15 9.09
C GLY A 16 7.06 -4.10 10.26
N ASP A 17 6.41 -3.81 11.39
CA ASP A 17 6.46 -4.71 12.55
C ASP A 17 5.63 -5.99 12.32
N THR A 18 4.58 -5.89 11.50
CA THR A 18 3.65 -6.99 11.19
C THR A 18 4.01 -7.73 9.90
N TYR A 19 4.69 -7.05 8.97
CA TYR A 19 4.95 -7.50 7.61
C TYR A 19 6.43 -7.53 7.30
N ASP A 20 6.87 -8.63 6.70
CA ASP A 20 8.26 -8.81 6.28
C ASP A 20 8.65 -7.76 5.23
N GLU A 21 7.70 -7.39 4.38
CA GLU A 21 7.89 -6.43 3.30
C GLU A 21 6.56 -5.74 2.94
N ILE A 22 6.59 -4.42 2.70
CA ILE A 22 5.47 -3.65 2.16
C ILE A 22 5.96 -2.89 0.93
N LEU A 23 5.33 -3.18 -0.21
CA LEU A 23 5.54 -2.49 -1.47
C LEU A 23 4.61 -1.29 -1.59
N ILE A 24 5.19 -0.09 -1.58
CA ILE A 24 4.45 1.16 -1.66
C ILE A 24 4.39 1.69 -3.09
N TYR A 25 3.16 1.96 -3.52
CA TYR A 25 2.81 2.55 -4.80
C TYR A 25 2.05 3.85 -4.60
N LYS A 26 2.24 4.81 -5.51
CA LYS A 26 1.31 5.94 -5.64
C LYS A 26 0.48 5.77 -6.90
N TYR A 27 -0.82 5.97 -6.82
CA TYR A 27 -1.68 5.91 -7.98
C TYR A 27 -2.82 6.91 -7.85
N LYS A 28 -2.97 7.80 -8.84
CA LYS A 28 -3.98 8.87 -8.89
C LYS A 28 -4.06 9.71 -7.60
N GLY A 29 -2.92 10.01 -7.00
CA GLY A 29 -2.83 10.82 -5.78
C GLY A 29 -3.01 10.04 -4.47
N GLU A 30 -3.36 8.77 -4.53
CA GLU A 30 -3.49 7.88 -3.37
C GLU A 30 -2.24 7.01 -3.18
N VAL A 31 -2.03 6.56 -1.96
CA VAL A 31 -0.95 5.65 -1.61
C VAL A 31 -1.52 4.26 -1.39
N TRP A 32 -0.85 3.27 -1.95
CA TRP A 32 -1.23 1.86 -1.85
C TRP A 32 -0.05 1.06 -1.33
N GLY A 33 -0.26 0.23 -0.33
CA GLY A 33 0.73 -0.70 0.20
C GLY A 33 0.32 -2.13 -0.12
N VAL A 34 1.21 -2.93 -0.68
CA VAL A 34 1.00 -4.38 -0.85
C VAL A 34 1.91 -5.09 0.15
N CYS A 35 1.33 -5.86 1.05
CA CYS A 35 1.99 -6.37 2.23
C CYS A 35 2.30 -7.85 2.08
N TYR A 36 3.53 -8.21 2.37
CA TYR A 36 4.05 -9.56 2.30
C TYR A 36 4.31 -10.12 3.69
N LYS A 37 3.93 -11.37 3.89
CA LYS A 37 4.17 -12.15 5.09
C LYS A 37 4.49 -13.60 4.72
N GLY A 38 5.61 -14.13 5.21
CA GLY A 38 6.08 -15.46 4.86
C GLY A 38 6.42 -15.61 3.37
N GLY A 39 6.75 -14.52 2.67
CA GLY A 39 7.02 -14.51 1.22
C GLY A 39 5.76 -14.51 0.34
N GLU A 40 4.57 -14.53 0.93
CA GLU A 40 3.29 -14.42 0.21
C GLU A 40 2.65 -13.05 0.43
N ILE A 41 1.77 -12.66 -0.49
CA ILE A 41 0.98 -11.45 -0.29
C ILE A 41 -0.14 -11.78 0.69
N ASP A 42 -0.16 -11.06 1.81
CA ASP A 42 -1.16 -11.19 2.85
C ASP A 42 -2.28 -10.16 2.67
N ALA A 43 -1.93 -8.93 2.27
CA ALA A 43 -2.88 -7.84 2.26
C ALA A 43 -2.53 -6.64 1.40
N VAL A 44 -3.52 -5.75 1.22
CA VAL A 44 -3.38 -4.47 0.54
C VAL A 44 -3.99 -3.35 1.37
N TYR A 45 -3.22 -2.28 1.54
CA TYR A 45 -3.62 -1.02 2.14
C TYR A 45 -3.83 0.06 1.10
N ASN A 46 -4.77 0.96 1.38
CA ASN A 46 -4.96 2.20 0.67
C ASN A 46 -5.06 3.36 1.67
N TYR A 47 -4.12 4.28 1.57
CA TYR A 47 -4.12 5.53 2.32
C TYR A 47 -4.59 6.65 1.38
N THR A 48 -5.72 7.23 1.73
CA THR A 48 -6.24 8.45 1.10
C THR A 48 -6.01 9.63 2.04
N LYS A 49 -6.35 10.85 1.60
CA LYS A 49 -6.23 12.04 2.47
C LYS A 49 -7.16 12.06 3.67
N LYS A 50 -8.22 11.26 3.64
CA LYS A 50 -9.33 11.32 4.61
C LYS A 50 -9.58 9.99 5.29
N ASP A 51 -9.32 8.91 4.58
CA ASP A 51 -9.72 7.55 4.95
C ASP A 51 -8.60 6.55 4.70
N PHE A 52 -8.68 5.44 5.43
CA PHE A 52 -7.82 4.29 5.28
C PHE A 52 -8.67 3.05 4.95
N TYR A 53 -8.21 2.29 3.97
CA TYR A 53 -8.85 1.04 3.57
C TYR A 53 -7.85 -0.10 3.59
N TRP A 54 -8.37 -1.26 3.94
CA TRP A 54 -7.61 -2.50 4.06
C TRP A 54 -8.40 -3.63 3.42
N SER A 55 -7.67 -4.58 2.84
CA SER A 55 -8.23 -5.84 2.37
C SER A 55 -7.20 -6.94 2.50
N ILE A 56 -7.61 -8.05 3.12
CA ILE A 56 -6.82 -9.28 3.13
C ILE A 56 -6.90 -9.89 1.73
N ILE A 57 -5.76 -10.27 1.18
CA ILE A 57 -5.66 -10.85 -0.15
C ILE A 57 -5.01 -12.21 -0.03
N PHE A 58 -5.72 -13.26 -0.42
CA PHE A 58 -5.18 -14.62 -0.47
C PHE A 58 -5.02 -15.06 -1.92
N GLY A 59 -3.86 -15.65 -2.24
CA GLY A 59 -3.61 -16.33 -3.51
C GLY A 59 -3.62 -15.44 -4.76
N MET A 60 -3.56 -14.11 -4.62
CA MET A 60 -3.39 -13.21 -5.77
C MET A 60 -1.93 -12.82 -5.94
N THR A 61 -1.50 -12.74 -7.20
CA THR A 61 -0.20 -12.17 -7.53
C THR A 61 -0.19 -10.65 -7.43
N LEU A 62 0.99 -10.06 -7.30
CA LEU A 62 1.16 -8.60 -7.32
C LEU A 62 0.54 -7.98 -8.59
N LYS A 63 0.73 -8.62 -9.76
CA LYS A 63 0.15 -8.17 -11.04
C LYS A 63 -1.37 -8.14 -10.99
N GLU A 64 -1.98 -9.14 -10.37
CA GLU A 64 -3.44 -9.19 -10.21
C GLU A 64 -3.96 -8.14 -9.25
N ILE A 65 -3.28 -7.92 -8.13
CA ILE A 65 -3.64 -6.86 -7.17
C ILE A 65 -3.59 -5.50 -7.86
N ILE A 66 -2.51 -5.23 -8.59
CA ILE A 66 -2.36 -3.98 -9.33
C ILE A 66 -3.55 -3.78 -10.30
N LYS A 67 -3.90 -4.82 -11.08
CA LYS A 67 -4.94 -4.73 -12.12
C LYS A 67 -6.37 -4.77 -11.58
N LYS A 68 -6.63 -5.57 -10.55
CA LYS A 68 -7.98 -5.86 -10.02
C LYS A 68 -8.35 -4.98 -8.82
N VAL A 69 -7.37 -4.44 -8.10
CA VAL A 69 -7.58 -3.65 -6.87
C VAL A 69 -7.10 -2.21 -7.04
N ILE A 70 -5.80 -1.99 -7.27
CA ILE A 70 -5.20 -0.64 -7.25
C ILE A 70 -5.67 0.22 -8.44
N GLN A 71 -5.51 -0.27 -9.67
CA GLN A 71 -5.92 0.47 -10.87
C GLN A 71 -7.40 0.85 -10.92
N PRO A 72 -8.35 -0.03 -10.53
CA PRO A 72 -9.77 0.32 -10.43
C PRO A 72 -10.14 1.03 -9.13
N LEU A 73 -9.19 1.28 -8.22
CA LEU A 73 -9.41 1.89 -6.90
C LEU A 73 -10.47 1.14 -6.06
N LYS A 74 -10.47 -0.20 -6.12
CA LYS A 74 -11.40 -1.00 -5.32
C LYS A 74 -11.02 -0.94 -3.85
N ARG A 75 -11.97 -0.51 -3.03
CA ARG A 75 -11.86 -0.42 -1.57
C ARG A 75 -12.86 -1.40 -0.98
N SER A 76 -12.40 -2.26 -0.09
CA SER A 76 -13.24 -3.32 0.49
C SER A 76 -13.78 -2.88 1.84
N TYR A 77 -12.88 -2.72 2.81
CA TYR A 77 -13.26 -2.43 4.19
C TYR A 77 -12.58 -1.14 4.65
N PRO A 78 -13.33 -0.20 5.26
CA PRO A 78 -12.68 0.85 6.05
C PRO A 78 -11.91 0.15 7.17
N GLY A 79 -10.60 0.33 7.21
CA GLY A 79 -9.76 -0.30 8.22
C GLY A 79 -9.77 0.53 9.50
N ASP A 80 -9.62 -0.13 10.66
CA ASP A 80 -9.33 0.57 11.90
C ASP A 80 -7.90 1.15 11.82
N TYR A 81 -7.81 2.46 12.02
CA TYR A 81 -6.60 3.25 11.89
C TYR A 81 -5.62 2.91 13.04
N SER A 82 -4.79 1.88 12.86
CA SER A 82 -3.70 1.55 13.79
C SER A 82 -2.35 1.92 13.19
N MET A 83 -1.74 2.94 13.80
CA MET A 83 -0.68 3.80 13.27
C MET A 83 0.75 3.31 13.62
N ILE A 84 1.23 2.26 12.97
CA ILE A 84 2.68 2.02 12.89
C ILE A 84 3.11 2.08 11.44
N ASP A 85 2.49 1.28 10.59
CA ASP A 85 2.84 1.21 9.17
C ASP A 85 2.54 2.52 8.43
N GLU A 86 1.51 3.28 8.82
CA GLU A 86 1.26 4.59 8.23
C GLU A 86 2.40 5.59 8.48
N HIS A 87 2.96 5.63 9.70
CA HIS A 87 4.07 6.53 10.00
C HIS A 87 5.30 6.16 9.16
N LEU A 88 5.57 4.85 9.02
CA LEU A 88 6.62 4.33 8.16
C LEU A 88 6.38 4.70 6.69
N VAL A 89 5.15 4.58 6.21
CA VAL A 89 4.75 4.97 4.84
C VAL A 89 4.90 6.48 4.62
N ARG A 90 4.43 7.33 5.55
CA ARG A 90 4.59 8.80 5.49
C ARG A 90 6.06 9.19 5.44
N LYS A 91 6.88 8.59 6.30
CA LYS A 91 8.34 8.80 6.35
C LYS A 91 9.01 8.34 5.06
N ALA A 92 8.67 7.15 4.56
CA ALA A 92 9.22 6.60 3.33
C ALA A 92 8.87 7.44 2.11
N LEU A 93 7.67 8.02 2.09
CA LEU A 93 7.20 8.90 1.03
C LEU A 93 7.63 10.36 1.21
N LYS A 94 8.26 10.72 2.34
CA LYS A 94 8.63 12.10 2.71
C LYS A 94 7.46 13.08 2.55
N VAL A 95 6.25 12.66 2.92
CA VAL A 95 5.04 13.51 2.84
C VAL A 95 4.60 13.87 4.24
N ASP A 96 4.66 15.17 4.57
CA ASP A 96 4.15 15.68 5.85
C ASP A 96 2.62 15.64 5.92
N LYS A 97 1.92 15.58 4.78
CA LYS A 97 0.46 15.56 4.68
C LYS A 97 0.01 14.69 3.50
N LEU A 98 -0.12 13.37 3.75
CA LEU A 98 -1.13 12.57 3.05
C LEU A 98 -2.50 12.96 3.61
#